data_AF-A0A924A616-F1
#
_entry.id   AF-A0A924A616-F1
#
_cell.length_a   1.000
_cell.length_b   1.000
_cell.length_c   1.000
_cell.angle_alpha   90.00
_cell.angle_beta   90.00
_cell.angle_gamma   90.00
#
_symmetry.space_group_name_H-M   'P 1'
#
loop_
_entity.id
_entity.type
_entity.pdbx_description
1 polymer ?
#
loop_
_entity_poly.entity_id
_entity_poly.type
_entity_poly.pdbx_seq_one_letter_code
_entity_poly.pdbx_strand_id
1 'polypeptide(L)'
;MKLPFKPRFLNNQTGQILVEYLLLMVIAIACATILTKSLVGRGSEGSKSGQGMIIKQWDRILHVIGNDIPDCAKQTSFGTPNCP
;
A
#
# COMPACT_ATOMS: atom_id res chain seq x y z
N MET A 1 52.96 -18.53 -7.22
CA MET A 1 52.34 -17.39 -7.91
C MET A 1 51.46 -16.64 -6.91
N LYS A 2 51.91 -15.48 -6.38
CA LYS A 2 51.16 -14.67 -5.40
C LYS A 2 50.65 -13.41 -6.10
N LEU A 3 49.34 -13.22 -6.17
CA LEU A 3 48.74 -11.98 -6.67
C LEU A 3 48.66 -10.98 -5.50
N PRO A 4 49.25 -9.78 -5.61
CA PRO A 4 49.08 -8.77 -4.58
C PRO A 4 47.71 -8.10 -4.75
N PHE A 5 46.77 -8.47 -3.87
CA PHE A 5 45.55 -7.69 -3.67
C PHE A 5 45.97 -6.37 -3.02
N LYS A 6 46.01 -5.29 -3.81
CA LYS A 6 46.32 -3.94 -3.32
C LYS A 6 45.02 -3.32 -2.81
N PRO A 7 44.80 -3.18 -1.48
CA PRO A 7 43.67 -2.42 -1.00
C PRO A 7 43.85 -0.97 -1.46
N ARG A 8 42.89 -0.44 -2.21
CA ARG A 8 42.84 1.00 -2.52
C ARG A 8 42.63 1.73 -1.20
N PHE A 9 43.59 2.59 -0.87
CA PHE A 9 43.54 3.48 0.28
C PHE A 9 42.25 4.32 0.26
N LEU A 10 41.38 4.08 1.24
CA LEU A 10 40.19 4.87 1.55
C LEU A 10 40.61 6.04 2.44
N ASN A 11 41.17 7.10 1.86
CA ASN A 11 41.62 8.25 2.66
C ASN A 11 41.08 9.57 2.10
N ASN A 12 39.75 9.65 1.85
CA ASN A 12 38.94 10.89 1.87
C ASN A 12 37.42 10.64 1.63
N GLN A 13 36.81 9.63 2.29
CA GLN A 13 35.43 9.20 1.97
C GLN A 13 34.31 9.74 2.87
N THR A 14 34.60 10.62 3.83
CA THR A 14 33.56 11.19 4.72
C THR A 14 32.48 11.94 3.93
N GLY A 15 32.87 12.68 2.87
CA GLY A 15 31.90 13.32 1.98
C GLY A 15 31.10 12.32 1.13
N GLN A 16 31.75 11.25 0.66
CA GLN A 16 31.10 10.22 -0.15
C GLN A 16 30.07 9.42 0.66
N ILE A 17 30.37 9.12 1.93
CA ILE A 17 29.46 8.39 2.82
C ILE A 17 28.18 9.20 3.04
N LEU A 18 28.28 10.51 3.24
CA LEU A 18 27.12 11.38 3.45
C LEU A 18 26.20 11.40 2.23
N VAL A 19 26.77 11.47 1.03
CA VAL A 19 26.02 11.44 -0.23
C VAL A 19 25.32 10.10 -0.42
N GLU A 20 25.99 8.99 -0.07
CA GLU A 20 25.41 7.65 -0.17
C GLU A 20 24.18 7.49 0.75
N TYR A 21 24.27 7.91 2.01
CA TYR A 21 23.13 7.86 2.93
C TYR A 21 21.97 8.77 2.49
N LEU A 22 22.26 9.95 1.97
CA LEU A 22 21.23 10.84 1.41
C LEU A 22 20.52 10.19 0.22
N LEU A 23 21.27 9.55 -0.68
CA LEU A 23 20.71 8.88 -1.85
C LEU A 23 19.83 7.69 -1.45
N LEU A 24 20.29 6.86 -0.50
CA LEU A 24 19.50 5.77 0.06
C LEU A 24 18.23 6.28 0.77
N MET A 25 18.32 7.39 1.50
CA MET A 25 17.17 8.02 2.16
C MET A 25 16.13 8.50 1.14
N VAL A 26 16.55 9.17 0.07
CA VAL A 26 15.64 9.64 -0.98
C VAL A 26 14.94 8.46 -1.66
N ILE A 27 15.67 7.37 -1.94
CA ILE A 27 15.09 6.15 -2.51
C ILE A 27 14.07 5.54 -1.55
N ALA A 28 14.40 5.45 -0.25
CA ALA A 28 13.48 4.92 0.75
C ALA A 28 12.19 5.75 0.85
N ILE A 29 12.29 7.08 0.84
CA ILE A 29 11.13 7.99 0.83
C ILE A 29 10.32 7.82 -0.46
N ALA A 30 10.97 7.71 -1.62
CA ALA A 30 10.29 7.47 -2.89
C ALA A 30 9.49 6.16 -2.86
N CYS A 31 10.08 5.07 -2.38
CA CYS A 31 9.37 3.80 -2.21
C CYS A 31 8.20 3.93 -1.23
N ALA A 32 8.40 4.56 -0.07
CA ALA A 32 7.37 4.75 0.93
C ALA A 32 6.17 5.56 0.40
N THR A 33 6.43 6.62 -0.36
CA THR A 33 5.36 7.44 -0.95
C THR A 33 4.53 6.69 -1.99
N ILE A 34 5.18 5.87 -2.85
CA ILE A 34 4.48 5.03 -3.82
C ILE A 34 3.60 3.99 -3.12
N LEU A 35 4.13 3.30 -2.12
CA LEU A 35 3.39 2.31 -1.34
C LEU A 35 2.19 2.95 -0.64
N THR A 36 2.40 4.09 0.01
CA THR A 36 1.34 4.81 0.73
C THR A 36 0.21 5.24 -0.22
N LYS A 37 0.55 5.76 -1.41
CA LYS A 37 -0.43 6.12 -2.44
C LYS A 37 -1.21 4.90 -2.96
N SER A 38 -0.55 3.75 -3.11
CA SER A 38 -1.21 2.51 -3.54
C SER A 38 -2.16 1.94 -2.47
N LEU A 39 -1.79 2.04 -1.20
CA LEU A 39 -2.55 1.49 -0.08
C LEU A 39 -3.76 2.36 0.30
N VAL A 40 -3.55 3.68 0.42
CA VAL A 40 -4.52 4.62 1.01
C VAL A 40 -4.88 5.77 0.07
N GLY A 41 -4.50 5.70 -1.21
CA GLY A 41 -4.87 6.70 -2.21
C GLY A 41 -6.40 6.86 -2.31
N ARG A 42 -6.92 8.08 -2.27
CA ARG A 42 -8.38 8.32 -2.27
C ARG A 42 -9.00 8.36 -3.67
N GLY A 43 -8.21 8.19 -4.72
CA GLY A 43 -8.61 8.44 -6.12
C GLY A 43 -8.82 9.93 -6.38
N SER A 44 -8.43 10.44 -7.56
CA SER A 44 -8.86 11.78 -7.97
C SER A 44 -10.34 11.73 -8.39
N GLU A 45 -11.03 12.84 -8.20
CA GLU A 45 -12.48 13.01 -8.39
C GLU A 45 -13.04 12.18 -9.56
N GLY A 46 -13.82 11.15 -9.23
CA GLY A 46 -14.63 10.39 -10.18
C GLY A 46 -14.09 9.03 -10.66
N SER A 47 -12.81 8.68 -10.46
CA SER A 47 -12.27 7.41 -10.98
C SER A 47 -11.96 6.38 -9.90
N LYS A 48 -12.79 5.32 -9.81
CA LYS A 48 -12.57 4.14 -8.94
C LYS A 48 -11.24 3.42 -9.21
N SER A 49 -10.62 3.66 -10.37
CA SER A 49 -9.32 3.09 -10.74
C SER A 49 -8.17 3.62 -9.88
N GLY A 50 -8.28 4.82 -9.31
CA GLY A 50 -7.24 5.44 -8.47
C GLY A 50 -7.38 5.20 -6.96
N GLN A 51 -8.40 4.46 -6.52
CA GLN A 51 -8.67 4.22 -5.11
C GLN A 51 -7.74 3.11 -4.56
N GLY A 52 -7.16 3.37 -3.40
CA GLY A 52 -6.19 2.51 -2.73
C GLY A 52 -6.84 1.24 -2.20
N MET A 53 -6.02 0.19 -2.04
CA MET A 53 -6.47 -1.15 -1.69
C MET A 53 -7.30 -1.18 -0.39
N ILE A 54 -6.86 -0.45 0.65
CA ILE A 54 -7.55 -0.45 1.95
C ILE A 54 -8.95 0.16 1.81
N ILE A 55 -9.06 1.27 1.07
CA ILE A 55 -10.34 1.95 0.91
C ILE A 55 -11.30 1.12 0.05
N LYS A 56 -10.79 0.46 -1.01
CA LYS A 56 -11.59 -0.48 -1.81
C LYS A 56 -12.17 -1.62 -0.95
N GLN A 57 -11.36 -2.18 -0.07
CA GLN A 57 -11.82 -3.27 0.79
C GLN A 57 -12.80 -2.78 1.86
N TRP A 58 -12.58 -1.59 2.42
CA TRP A 58 -13.52 -0.98 3.36
C TRP A 58 -14.87 -0.69 2.69
N ASP A 59 -14.87 -0.13 1.48
CA ASP A 59 -16.09 0.11 0.69
C ASP A 59 -16.85 -1.18 0.39
N ARG A 60 -16.13 -2.28 0.12
CA ARG A 60 -16.72 -3.61 -0.06
C ARG A 60 -17.40 -4.11 1.21
N ILE A 61 -16.75 -3.96 2.37
CA ILE A 61 -17.33 -4.37 3.66
C ILE A 61 -18.61 -3.57 3.93
N LEU A 62 -18.57 -2.25 3.73
CA LEU A 62 -19.74 -1.39 3.88
C LEU A 62 -20.87 -1.78 2.93
N HIS A 63 -20.57 -2.15 1.67
CA HIS A 63 -21.59 -2.66 0.75
C HIS A 63 -22.17 -4.00 1.19
N VAL A 64 -21.37 -4.89 1.76
CA VAL A 64 -21.87 -6.20 2.25
C VAL A 64 -22.78 -5.99 3.45
N ILE A 65 -22.38 -5.15 4.42
CA ILE A 65 -23.19 -4.85 5.61
C ILE A 65 -24.42 -4.03 5.25
N GLY A 66 -24.29 -3.04 4.36
CA GLY A 66 -25.39 -2.17 3.96
C GLY A 66 -26.44 -2.88 3.09
N ASN A 67 -26.05 -3.93 2.37
CA ASN A 67 -26.97 -4.81 1.65
C ASN A 67 -27.42 -6.02 2.49
N ASP A 68 -27.09 -6.06 3.79
CA ASP A 68 -27.62 -7.08 4.68
C ASP A 68 -29.13 -6.85 4.83
N ILE A 69 -29.90 -7.85 4.47
CA ILE A 69 -31.36 -7.81 4.43
C ILE A 69 -31.87 -8.33 5.79
N PRO A 70 -32.89 -7.70 6.41
CA PRO A 70 -33.44 -8.21 7.66
C PRO A 70 -33.97 -9.64 7.50
N ASP A 71 -33.42 -10.57 8.28
CA ASP A 71 -33.91 -11.94 8.34
C ASP A 71 -35.22 -12.03 9.12
N CYS A 72 -36.26 -12.55 8.49
CA CYS A 72 -37.54 -12.77 9.14
C CYS A 72 -37.51 -14.11 9.91
N ALA A 73 -38.22 -14.19 11.05
CA ALA A 73 -38.18 -15.34 11.98
C ALA A 73 -38.57 -16.71 11.37
N LYS A 74 -39.15 -16.75 10.16
CA LYS A 74 -39.51 -17.97 9.41
C LYS A 74 -38.96 -17.97 7.98
N GLN A 75 -37.88 -17.22 7.72
CA GLN A 75 -37.27 -17.13 6.40
C GLN A 75 -36.47 -18.40 6.08
N THR A 76 -36.75 -19.01 4.92
CA THR A 76 -36.00 -20.16 4.38
C THR A 76 -35.15 -19.79 3.16
N SER A 77 -35.18 -18.52 2.74
CA SER A 77 -34.45 -17.98 1.58
C SER A 77 -33.86 -16.62 1.92
N PHE A 78 -32.54 -16.49 1.85
CA PHE A 78 -31.76 -15.34 2.31
C PHE A 78 -31.40 -14.33 1.20
N GLY A 79 -32.03 -14.47 0.01
CA GLY A 79 -31.69 -13.65 -1.17
C GLY A 79 -32.59 -12.44 -1.42
N THR A 80 -33.73 -12.33 -0.71
CA THR A 80 -34.71 -11.25 -0.91
C THR A 80 -35.40 -10.90 0.41
N PRO A 81 -35.67 -9.61 0.70
CA PRO A 81 -36.46 -9.24 1.89
C PRO A 81 -37.88 -9.73 1.69
N ASN A 82 -38.36 -10.62 2.55
CA ASN A 82 -39.76 -11.04 2.55
C ASN A 82 -40.29 -11.13 3.98
N CYS A 83 -40.33 -9.98 4.65
CA CYS A 83 -41.11 -9.83 5.87
C CYS A 83 -42.48 -9.24 5.48
N PRO A 84 -43.59 -9.73 6.07
CA PRO A 84 -44.93 -9.22 5.82
C PRO A 84 -45.11 -7.77 6.27
#